data_AF-A0A7W1FK40-F1
#
_entry.id   AF-A0A7W1FK40-F1
#
_cell.length_a   1.000
_cell.length_b   1.000
_cell.length_c   1.000
_cell.angle_alpha   90.00
_cell.angle_beta   90.00
_cell.angle_gamma   90.00
#
_symmetry.space_group_name_H-M   'P 1'
#
loop_
_entity.id
_entity.type
_entity.pdbx_description
1 polymer ?
#
loop_
_entity_poly.entity_id
_entity_poly.type
_entity_poly.pdbx_seq_one_letter_code
_entity_poly.pdbx_strand_id
1 'polypeptide(L)' 'MSVRIAFTSADGEEREEDWPSVERFRSWAVGERLDLRFTAYEADEDGEWVVVAKGRIRMTP' A
#
# COMPACT_ATOMS: atom_id res chain seq x y z
N MET A 1 10.29 11.64 -2.93
CA MET A 1 9.39 10.85 -3.78
C MET A 1 8.40 10.16 -2.86
N SER A 2 7.11 10.24 -3.17
CA SER A 2 6.05 9.51 -2.46
C SER A 2 5.57 8.38 -3.36
N VAL A 3 5.09 7.30 -2.76
CA VAL A 3 4.49 6.16 -3.47
C VAL A 3 2.98 6.22 -3.31
N ARG A 4 2.25 5.96 -4.39
CA ARG A 4 0.79 5.81 -4.32
C ARG A 4 0.45 4.38 -3.98
N ILE A 5 -0.41 4.15 -3.01
CA ILE A 5 -0.77 2.81 -2.56
C ILE A 5 -2.27 2.64 -2.62
N ALA A 6 -2.71 1.73 -3.49
CA ALA A 6 -4.08 1.22 -3.49
C ALA A 6 -4.14 -0.02 -2.60
N PHE A 7 -5.09 -0.07 -1.67
CA PHE A 7 -5.26 -1.23 -0.79
C PHE A 7 -6.73 -1.55 -0.52
N THR A 8 -6.99 -2.83 -0.28
CA THR A 8 -8.30 -3.37 0.08
C THR A 8 -8.24 -3.95 1.48
N SER A 9 -9.13 -3.50 2.36
CA SER A 9 -9.27 -4.04 3.71
C SER A 9 -9.97 -5.40 3.74
N ALA A 10 -9.95 -6.06 4.89
CA ALA A 10 -10.60 -7.35 5.09
C ALA A 10 -12.13 -7.30 4.90
N ASP A 11 -12.75 -6.15 5.18
CA ASP A 11 -14.18 -5.90 4.95
C ASP A 11 -14.51 -5.61 3.47
N GLY A 12 -13.49 -5.43 2.62
CA GLY A 12 -13.64 -5.21 1.19
C GLY A 12 -13.59 -3.73 0.79
N GLU A 13 -13.38 -2.79 1.72
CA GLU A 13 -13.21 -1.39 1.39
C GLU A 13 -11.90 -1.13 0.64
N GLU A 14 -12.01 -0.45 -0.49
CA GLU A 14 -10.88 -0.07 -1.34
C GLU A 14 -10.51 1.39 -1.07
N ARG A 15 -9.22 1.66 -0.87
CA ARG A 15 -8.66 3.00 -0.66
C ARG A 15 -7.41 3.20 -1.50
N GLU A 16 -7.15 4.44 -1.85
CA GLU A 16 -5.92 4.87 -2.52
C GLU A 16 -5.35 6.09 -1.78
N GLU A 17 -4.09 5.99 -1.35
CA GLU A 17 -3.43 7.03 -0.55
C GLU A 17 -1.94 7.16 -0.94
N ASP A 18 -1.41 8.38 -0.82
CA ASP A 18 0.02 8.64 -1.02
C ASP A 18 0.79 8.48 0.29
N TRP A 19 1.88 7.71 0.22
CA TRP A 19 2.73 7.37 1.37
C TRP A 19 4.19 7.77 1.11
N PRO A 20 4.97 8.08 2.17
CA PRO A 20 6.39 8.38 2.02
C PRO A 20 7.20 7.19 1.48
N SER A 21 6.79 5.95 1.78
CA SER A 21 7.36 4.72 1.25
C SER A 21 6.44 3.51 1.52
N VAL A 22 6.67 2.41 0.82
CA VAL A 22 5.95 1.14 1.04
C VAL A 22 6.19 0.60 2.47
N GLU A 23 7.39 0.80 3.02
CA GLU A 23 7.74 0.36 4.38
C GLU A 23 6.98 1.14 5.46
N ARG A 24 6.78 2.46 5.25
CA ARG A 24 5.97 3.30 6.14
C ARG A 24 4.52 2.83 6.15
N PHE A 25 3.94 2.56 4.98
CA PHE A 25 2.60 1.98 4.86
C PHE A 25 2.49 0.62 5.56
N ARG A 26 3.44 -0.29 5.33
CA ARG A 26 3.45 -1.60 6.00
C ARG A 26 3.52 -1.46 7.52
N SER A 27 4.37 -0.57 8.02
CA SER A 27 4.51 -0.32 9.45
C SER A 27 3.24 0.26 10.06
N TRP A 28 2.56 1.16 9.35
CA TRP A 28 1.26 1.69 9.75
C TRP A 28 0.20 0.58 9.81
N ALA A 29 0.04 -0.21 8.75
CA ALA A 29 -0.94 -1.29 8.72
C ALA A 29 -0.72 -2.33 9.83
N VAL A 30 0.54 -2.58 10.17
CA VAL A 30 0.93 -3.41 11.33
C VAL A 30 0.61 -2.71 12.66
N GLY A 31 0.85 -1.40 12.79
CA GLY A 31 0.46 -0.65 13.99
C GLY A 31 -1.06 -0.67 14.23
N GLU A 32 -1.85 -0.53 13.17
CA GLU A 32 -3.31 -0.50 13.19
C GLU A 32 -3.97 -1.89 13.27
N ARG A 33 -3.17 -2.97 13.24
CA ARG A 33 -3.68 -4.35 13.24
C ARG A 33 -4.65 -4.67 12.11
N LEU A 34 -4.34 -4.21 10.90
CA LEU A 34 -5.17 -4.43 9.71
C LEU A 34 -4.71 -5.65 8.88
N ASP A 35 -5.67 -6.39 8.31
CA ASP A 35 -5.43 -7.34 7.21
C ASP A 35 -5.80 -6.65 5.90
N LEU A 36 -4.81 -6.44 5.04
CA LEU A 36 -4.95 -5.64 3.83
C LEU A 36 -4.27 -6.34 2.65
N ARG A 37 -4.84 -6.21 1.45
CA ARG A 37 -4.10 -6.44 0.19
C ARG A 37 -3.72 -5.07 -0.38
N PHE A 38 -2.50 -4.90 -0.90
CA PHE A 38 -2.07 -3.62 -1.46
C PHE A 38 -1.28 -3.77 -2.76
N THR A 39 -1.31 -2.70 -3.56
CA THR A 39 -0.46 -2.45 -4.72
C THR A 39 0.10 -1.05 -4.59
N ALA A 40 1.42 -0.91 -4.72
CA ALA A 40 2.14 0.36 -4.66
C ALA A 40 2.64 0.74 -6.06
N TYR A 41 2.51 2.02 -6.37
CA TYR A 41 2.86 2.63 -7.63
C TYR A 41 3.85 3.77 -7.41
N GLU A 42 4.76 3.95 -8.36
CA GLU A 42 5.63 5.11 -8.47
C GLU A 42 5.51 5.66 -9.89
N ALA A 43 5.60 6.98 -10.03
CA ALA A 43 5.65 7.61 -11.35
C ALA A 43 7.10 7.52 -11.87
N ASP A 44 7.27 7.01 -13.08
CA ASP A 44 8.57 7.01 -13.74
C ASP A 44 8.93 8.40 -14.32
N GLU A 45 10.04 8.48 -15.06
CA GLU A 45 10.55 9.73 -15.64
C GLU A 45 9.60 10.31 -16.71
N ASP A 46 8.72 9.50 -17.28
CA ASP A 46 7.71 9.88 -18.27
C ASP A 46 6.34 10.19 -17.61
N GLY A 47 6.23 10.03 -16.29
CA GLY A 47 5.01 10.25 -15.52
C GLY A 47 4.03 9.08 -15.57
N GLU A 48 4.44 7.93 -16.08
CA GLU A 48 3.64 6.72 -16.07
C GLU A 48 3.71 6.02 -14.72
N TRP A 49 2.57 5.55 -14.22
CA TRP A 49 2.51 4.85 -12.94
C TRP A 49 2.89 3.39 -13.13
N VAL A 50 4.04 3.00 -12.57
CA VAL A 50 4.54 1.63 -12.59
C VAL A 50 4.35 0.96 -11.23
N VAL A 51 3.99 -0.33 -11.24
CA VAL A 51 3.85 -1.11 -10.00
C VAL A 51 5.23 -1.43 -9.43
N VAL A 52 5.55 -0.87 -8.28
CA VAL A 52 6.83 -1.10 -7.59
C VAL A 52 6.75 -2.15 -6.50
N ALA A 53 5.55 -2.38 -5.93
CA ALA A 53 5.32 -3.46 -4.98
C ALA A 53 3.86 -3.91 -4.99
N LYS A 54 3.63 -5.17 -4.60
CA LYS A 54 2.30 -5.68 -4.27
C LYS A 54 2.41 -6.70 -3.16
N GLY A 55 1.38 -6.84 -2.35
CA GLY A 55 1.43 -7.81 -1.25
C GLY A 55 0.15 -7.91 -0.47
N ARG A 56 0.21 -8.75 0.56
CA ARG A 56 -0.83 -8.87 1.57
C ARG A 56 -0.19 -8.75 2.94
N ILE A 57 -0.78 -7.94 3.79
CA ILE A 57 -0.45 -7.82 5.20
C ILE A 57 -1.49 -8.64 5.93
N ARG A 58 -1.03 -9.59 6.76
CA ARG A 58 -1.91 -10.37 7.62
C ARG A 58 -1.49 -10.21 9.06
N MET A 59 -2.45 -9.87 9.91
CA MET A 59 -2.32 -10.07 11.34
C MET A 59 -2.64 -11.54 11.64
N THR A 60 -1.62 -12.38 11.69
CA THR A 60 -1.77 -13.68 12.35
C THR A 60 -1.90 -13.45 13.86
N PRO A 61 -2.88 -14.09 14.53
CA PRO A 61 -3.02 -14.04 15.98
C PRO A 61 -1.83 -14.68 16.70
#